data_AF-A0A1H6AJ88-F1
#
_entry.id   AF-A0A1H6AJ88-F1
#
_cell.length_a   1.000
_cell.length_b   1.000
_cell.length_c   1.000
_cell.angle_alpha   90.00
_cell.angle_beta   90.00
_cell.angle_gamma   90.00
#
_symmetry.space_group_name_H-M   'P 1'
#
loop_
_entity.id
_entity.type
_entity.pdbx_description
1 polymer ?
#
loop_
_entity_poly.entity_id
_entity_poly.type
_entity_poly.pdbx_seq_one_letter_code
_entity_poly.pdbx_strand_id
1 'polypeptide(L)'
;MGFALQQAAQKDRIPVLECVLKHRPSQWDLDAALDHAVRRDAVAMVRALLAAGASPDACHTYVAPLWAAAESGSVGSLRLLLDAGADPDTFMEDTDAPGGLKLPLLAAISCASVEAVTVLLDAGADIDVITPQVLRPLDIAESLGNPDIVRLLRERGARRVAPEDLEIGQAAERGFVARVRELLPSASVEERGLALVHAVQKRQAETAVEILGHGGIEPGRLRDTMAQSIVYDVPEVLPPLLAAGVDIDSSDTPYSAPPLVLAAERGRVWAVRALVDAGADLQEHGRWDTENALAKARSGGHTEIVQMLRAAGATARTAAAIERSTRKKLADQARTAWTPRLSTAAAPGDPSCFGGLPWLRQGEEWPCCARCQAPLTFVVQVDLGRTPKAAREIFGEGLLQLFHCTTCMPSAVTDIRQVRVIDPAGTAVPDAVPDKAEIFPARPIVGWGHAVKDYPYRDGDESVLLPEERGAAFRLNRQGDKLGGWPNWVQDANYPTCPQGAPHRMTQLVLQICSGEGVPHTWGDNGLGFVVRCPKHRRVGFDWQTA
;
A
#
# COMPACT_ATOMS: atom_id res chain seq x y z
N MET A 1 -1.58 -42.39 -13.00
CA MET A 1 -0.38 -42.69 -13.81
C MET A 1 0.60 -41.52 -13.82
N GLY A 2 0.15 -40.27 -14.04
CA GLY A 2 1.00 -39.08 -13.96
C GLY A 2 1.91 -38.98 -12.75
N PHE A 3 1.41 -39.21 -11.54
CA PHE A 3 2.21 -39.17 -10.31
C PHE A 3 3.40 -40.16 -10.30
N ALA A 4 3.22 -41.36 -10.87
CA ALA A 4 4.28 -42.37 -10.93
C ALA A 4 5.34 -42.01 -11.98
N LEU A 5 4.94 -41.39 -13.09
CA LEU A 5 5.84 -40.91 -14.13
C LEU A 5 6.66 -39.71 -13.66
N GLN A 6 6.01 -38.75 -12.99
CA GLN A 6 6.68 -37.62 -12.35
C GLN A 6 7.69 -38.08 -11.27
N GLN A 7 7.33 -39.04 -10.42
CA GLN A 7 8.29 -39.59 -9.45
C GLN A 7 9.44 -40.36 -10.10
N ALA A 8 9.20 -41.04 -11.22
CA ALA A 8 10.26 -41.71 -11.97
C ALA A 8 11.25 -40.68 -12.54
N ALA A 9 10.75 -39.61 -13.15
CA ALA A 9 11.57 -38.51 -13.66
C ALA A 9 12.33 -37.78 -12.53
N GLN A 10 11.66 -37.47 -11.41
CA GLN A 10 12.28 -36.80 -10.26
C GLN A 10 13.43 -37.60 -9.63
N LYS A 11 13.34 -38.94 -9.67
CA LYS A 11 14.33 -39.85 -9.05
C LYS A 11 15.27 -40.51 -10.06
N ASP A 12 15.23 -40.08 -11.33
CA ASP A 12 16.00 -40.63 -12.45
C ASP A 12 15.91 -42.16 -12.56
N ARG A 13 14.69 -42.72 -12.45
CA ARG A 13 14.44 -44.16 -12.43
C ARG A 13 13.97 -44.69 -13.78
N ILE A 14 14.90 -44.90 -14.70
CA ILE A 14 14.62 -45.42 -16.07
C ILE A 14 13.78 -46.71 -16.09
N PRO A 15 14.03 -47.73 -15.24
CA PRO A 15 13.21 -48.95 -15.26
C PRO A 15 11.74 -48.72 -14.89
N VAL A 16 11.47 -47.69 -14.07
CA VAL A 16 10.11 -47.29 -13.71
C VAL A 16 9.44 -46.57 -14.88
N LEU A 17 10.18 -45.71 -15.59
CA LEU A 17 9.71 -45.08 -16.82
C LEU A 17 9.29 -46.15 -17.86
N GLU A 18 10.16 -47.11 -18.17
CA GLU A 18 9.87 -48.17 -19.14
C GLU A 18 8.61 -48.98 -18.79
N CYS A 19 8.38 -49.22 -17.49
CA CYS A 19 7.16 -49.89 -17.01
C CYS A 19 5.90 -49.02 -17.22
N VAL A 20 6.00 -47.72 -16.93
CA VAL A 20 4.88 -46.77 -17.10
C VAL A 20 4.56 -46.54 -18.58
N LEU A 21 5.56 -46.48 -19.46
CA LEU A 21 5.36 -46.31 -20.91
C LEU A 21 4.53 -47.43 -21.55
N LYS A 22 4.63 -48.67 -21.05
CA LYS A 22 3.80 -49.80 -21.51
C LYS A 22 2.30 -49.56 -21.34
N HIS A 23 1.91 -48.66 -20.46
CA HIS A 23 0.52 -48.33 -20.16
C HIS A 23 0.01 -47.11 -20.93
N ARG A 24 0.78 -46.59 -21.90
CA ARG A 24 0.42 -45.43 -22.75
C ARG A 24 -0.01 -44.20 -21.92
N PRO A 25 0.92 -43.57 -21.19
CA PRO A 25 0.62 -42.34 -20.46
C PRO A 25 0.10 -41.24 -21.39
N SER A 26 -0.63 -40.27 -20.83
CA SER A 26 -1.10 -39.12 -21.61
C SER A 26 0.08 -38.26 -22.07
N GLN A 27 -0.10 -37.49 -23.15
CA GLN A 27 0.92 -36.56 -23.64
C GLN A 27 1.31 -35.55 -22.54
N TRP A 28 0.33 -35.02 -21.80
CA TRP A 28 0.56 -34.13 -20.67
C TRP A 28 1.46 -34.76 -19.59
N ASP A 29 1.25 -36.05 -19.26
CA ASP A 29 2.10 -36.73 -18.28
C ASP A 29 3.55 -36.86 -18.78
N LEU A 30 3.74 -37.17 -20.07
CA LEU A 30 5.07 -37.28 -20.70
C LEU A 30 5.81 -35.95 -20.70
N ASP A 31 5.13 -34.89 -21.12
CA ASP A 31 5.69 -33.54 -21.18
C ASP A 31 6.02 -33.00 -19.78
N ALA A 32 5.15 -33.20 -18.80
CA ALA A 32 5.40 -32.80 -17.41
C ALA A 32 6.58 -33.58 -16.78
N ALA A 33 6.76 -34.84 -17.15
CA ALA A 33 7.90 -35.63 -16.71
C ALA A 33 9.21 -35.15 -17.36
N LEU A 34 9.17 -34.72 -18.63
CA LEU A 34 10.32 -34.16 -19.34
C LEU A 34 10.82 -32.89 -18.65
N ASP A 35 9.92 -31.97 -18.31
CA ASP A 35 10.22 -30.73 -17.58
C ASP A 35 10.95 -31.00 -16.25
N HIS A 36 10.48 -31.97 -15.45
CA HIS A 36 11.17 -32.37 -14.22
C HIS A 36 12.55 -33.00 -14.45
N ALA A 37 12.72 -33.77 -15.53
CA ALA A 37 13.99 -34.39 -15.87
C ALA A 37 15.03 -33.34 -16.31
N VAL A 38 14.60 -32.36 -17.10
CA VAL A 38 15.45 -31.25 -17.59
C VAL A 38 15.98 -30.41 -16.43
N ARG A 39 15.13 -29.97 -15.50
CA ARG A 39 15.54 -29.15 -14.34
C ARG A 39 16.54 -29.83 -13.40
N ARG A 40 16.69 -31.16 -13.49
CA ARG A 40 17.63 -31.94 -12.67
C ARG A 40 18.85 -32.41 -13.45
N ASP A 41 18.97 -32.00 -14.71
CA ASP A 41 19.96 -32.48 -15.66
C ASP A 41 20.03 -34.02 -15.77
N ALA A 42 18.86 -34.68 -15.70
CA ALA A 42 18.75 -36.13 -15.83
C ALA A 42 18.82 -36.54 -17.31
N VAL A 43 19.98 -36.36 -17.95
CA VAL A 43 20.21 -36.52 -19.40
C VAL A 43 19.68 -37.85 -19.95
N ALA A 44 19.86 -38.95 -19.21
CA ALA A 44 19.36 -40.27 -19.61
C ALA A 44 17.81 -40.32 -19.63
N MET A 45 17.17 -39.71 -18.63
CA MET A 45 15.72 -39.60 -18.53
C MET A 45 15.14 -38.68 -19.60
N VAL A 46 15.78 -37.52 -19.86
CA VAL A 46 15.42 -36.60 -20.94
C VAL A 46 15.41 -37.32 -22.28
N ARG A 47 16.49 -38.05 -22.60
CA ARG A 47 16.58 -38.87 -23.83
C ARG A 47 15.45 -39.89 -23.93
N ALA A 48 15.18 -40.61 -22.85
CA ALA A 48 14.15 -41.65 -22.85
C ALA A 48 12.73 -41.08 -23.01
N LEU A 49 12.45 -39.92 -22.42
CA LEU A 49 11.16 -39.23 -22.53
C LEU A 49 10.95 -38.64 -23.93
N LEU A 50 11.98 -38.02 -24.52
CA LEU A 50 11.92 -37.54 -25.92
C LEU A 50 11.72 -38.69 -26.91
N ALA A 51 12.44 -39.82 -26.72
CA ALA A 51 12.24 -41.02 -27.53
C ALA A 51 10.84 -41.64 -27.37
N ALA A 52 10.18 -41.40 -26.24
CA ALA A 52 8.80 -41.81 -25.99
C ALA A 52 7.75 -40.84 -26.56
N GLY A 53 8.17 -39.75 -27.22
CA GLY A 53 7.29 -38.77 -27.85
C GLY A 53 6.90 -37.59 -26.97
N ALA A 54 7.59 -37.34 -25.84
CA ALA A 54 7.43 -36.08 -25.13
C ALA A 54 7.80 -34.92 -26.05
N SER A 55 6.99 -33.86 -26.06
CA SER A 55 7.23 -32.70 -26.92
C SER A 55 8.33 -31.82 -26.30
N PRO A 56 9.38 -31.45 -27.07
CA PRO A 56 10.49 -30.67 -26.53
C PRO A 56 10.12 -29.20 -26.23
N ASP A 57 9.03 -28.69 -26.81
CA ASP A 57 8.53 -27.32 -26.62
C ASP A 57 7.32 -27.24 -25.68
N ALA A 58 6.90 -28.36 -25.09
CA ALA A 58 5.72 -28.41 -24.27
C ALA A 58 5.86 -27.56 -22.99
N CYS A 59 5.14 -26.44 -22.96
CA CYS A 59 5.14 -25.48 -21.85
C CYS A 59 3.90 -25.64 -20.96
N HIS A 60 3.86 -26.70 -20.13
CA HIS A 60 2.72 -26.95 -19.22
C HIS A 60 2.86 -26.28 -17.85
N THR A 61 4.08 -25.89 -17.46
CA THR A 61 4.40 -25.32 -16.14
C THR A 61 4.80 -23.83 -16.22
N TYR A 62 4.39 -23.14 -17.28
CA TYR A 62 4.80 -21.76 -17.60
C TYR A 62 6.30 -21.60 -17.87
N VAL A 63 7.01 -22.73 -18.09
CA VAL A 63 8.42 -22.77 -18.43
C VAL A 63 8.63 -23.74 -19.59
N ALA A 64 9.24 -23.26 -20.68
CA ALA A 64 9.67 -24.09 -21.80
C ALA A 64 10.87 -24.97 -21.39
N PRO A 65 10.89 -26.27 -21.74
CA PRO A 65 11.99 -27.16 -21.38
C PRO A 65 13.36 -26.63 -21.82
N LEU A 66 13.44 -26.01 -23.00
CA LEU A 66 14.69 -25.47 -23.52
C LEU A 66 15.21 -24.27 -22.69
N TRP A 67 14.31 -23.40 -22.22
CA TRP A 67 14.67 -22.32 -21.31
C TRP A 67 15.17 -22.87 -19.97
N ALA A 68 14.48 -23.87 -19.40
CA ALA A 68 14.88 -24.49 -18.14
C ALA A 68 16.27 -25.13 -18.22
N ALA A 69 16.59 -25.80 -19.33
CA ALA A 69 17.92 -26.37 -19.57
C ALA A 69 19.01 -25.28 -19.68
N ALA A 70 18.69 -24.14 -20.29
CA ALA A 70 19.61 -23.01 -20.42
C ALA A 70 19.86 -22.31 -19.07
N GLU A 71 18.80 -22.10 -18.28
CA GLU A 71 18.88 -21.51 -16.93
C GLU A 71 19.67 -22.42 -15.98
N SER A 72 19.44 -23.74 -16.01
CA SER A 72 20.18 -24.66 -15.14
C SER A 72 21.62 -24.93 -15.61
N GLY A 73 22.02 -24.40 -16.77
CA GLY A 73 23.32 -24.67 -17.39
C GLY A 73 23.50 -26.12 -17.87
N SER A 74 22.39 -26.85 -18.03
CA SER A 74 22.33 -28.28 -18.35
C SER A 74 22.56 -28.51 -19.85
N VAL A 75 23.80 -28.34 -20.31
CA VAL A 75 24.15 -28.44 -21.74
C VAL A 75 23.77 -29.79 -22.36
N GLY A 76 23.88 -30.89 -21.61
CA GLY A 76 23.48 -32.21 -22.09
C GLY A 76 21.98 -32.31 -22.40
N SER A 77 21.14 -31.78 -21.51
CA SER A 77 19.69 -31.68 -21.71
C SER A 77 19.35 -30.68 -22.82
N LEU A 78 20.05 -29.55 -22.89
CA LEU A 78 19.90 -28.53 -23.92
C LEU A 78 20.12 -29.09 -25.33
N ARG A 79 21.23 -29.82 -25.55
CA ARG A 79 21.52 -30.46 -26.84
C ARG A 79 20.46 -31.49 -27.24
N LEU A 80 19.99 -32.31 -26.29
CA LEU A 80 18.96 -33.31 -26.57
C LEU A 80 17.62 -32.70 -26.98
N LEU A 81 17.24 -31.58 -26.37
CA LEU A 81 16.02 -30.85 -26.72
C LEU A 81 16.14 -30.27 -28.14
N LEU A 82 17.26 -29.63 -28.46
CA LEU A 82 17.52 -29.08 -29.80
C LEU A 82 17.60 -30.18 -30.88
N ASP A 83 18.27 -31.31 -30.59
CA ASP A 83 18.31 -32.48 -31.48
C ASP A 83 16.92 -33.08 -31.74
N ALA A 84 16.01 -32.95 -30.77
CA ALA A 84 14.61 -33.37 -30.90
C ALA A 84 13.72 -32.34 -31.61
N GLY A 85 14.29 -31.22 -32.07
CA GLY A 85 13.59 -30.18 -32.84
C GLY A 85 12.95 -29.09 -31.99
N ALA A 86 13.43 -28.87 -30.75
CA ALA A 86 13.01 -27.70 -29.96
C ALA A 86 13.28 -26.40 -30.72
N ASP A 87 12.35 -25.45 -30.66
CA ASP A 87 12.57 -24.12 -31.22
C ASP A 87 13.55 -23.32 -30.33
N PRO A 88 14.75 -22.95 -30.83
CA PRO A 88 15.75 -22.22 -30.06
C PRO A 88 15.28 -20.83 -29.60
N ASP A 89 14.29 -20.26 -30.28
CA ASP A 89 13.71 -18.94 -29.99
C ASP A 89 12.36 -19.03 -29.27
N THR A 90 12.04 -20.20 -28.69
CA THR A 90 10.88 -20.34 -27.81
C THR A 90 10.90 -19.27 -26.73
N PHE A 91 9.80 -18.53 -26.58
CA PHE A 91 9.70 -17.43 -25.64
C PHE A 91 8.47 -17.52 -24.76
N MET A 92 8.55 -16.92 -23.58
CA MET A 92 7.41 -16.73 -22.68
C MET A 92 7.52 -15.37 -21.98
N GLU A 93 6.38 -14.86 -21.54
CA GLU A 93 6.33 -13.69 -20.68
C GLU A 93 6.87 -14.03 -19.29
N ASP A 94 7.73 -13.17 -18.76
CA ASP A 94 8.21 -13.32 -17.38
C ASP A 94 7.16 -12.79 -16.40
N THR A 95 6.43 -13.68 -15.73
CA THR A 95 5.45 -13.30 -14.71
C THR A 95 6.08 -12.74 -13.44
N ASP A 96 7.38 -13.01 -13.21
CA ASP A 96 8.10 -12.59 -12.01
C ASP A 96 8.75 -11.21 -12.18
N ALA A 97 8.93 -10.76 -13.43
CA ALA A 97 9.47 -9.46 -13.78
C ALA A 97 8.59 -8.80 -14.87
N PRO A 98 7.77 -7.78 -14.53
CA PRO A 98 6.93 -7.09 -15.51
C PRO A 98 7.76 -6.61 -16.72
N GLY A 99 7.43 -7.13 -17.91
CA GLY A 99 8.14 -6.86 -19.16
C GLY A 99 9.36 -7.74 -19.43
N GLY A 100 9.69 -8.71 -18.58
CA GLY A 100 10.79 -9.66 -18.83
C GLY A 100 10.46 -10.64 -19.95
N LEU A 101 11.49 -11.05 -20.69
CA LEU A 101 11.39 -12.00 -21.80
C LEU A 101 12.19 -13.26 -21.47
N LYS A 102 11.50 -14.39 -21.28
CA LYS A 102 12.14 -15.69 -21.02
C LYS A 102 12.53 -16.34 -22.35
N LEU A 103 13.75 -16.06 -22.82
CA LEU A 103 14.38 -16.71 -23.99
C LEU A 103 15.54 -17.63 -23.56
N PRO A 104 15.70 -18.83 -24.14
CA PRO A 104 16.81 -19.73 -23.85
C PRO A 104 18.18 -19.06 -23.97
N LEU A 105 18.41 -18.27 -25.03
CA LEU A 105 19.67 -17.55 -25.22
C LEU A 105 19.95 -16.55 -24.09
N LEU A 106 18.93 -15.81 -23.65
CA LEU A 106 19.06 -14.83 -22.57
C LEU A 106 19.30 -15.49 -21.21
N ALA A 107 18.69 -16.66 -20.97
CA ALA A 107 18.93 -17.47 -19.77
C ALA A 107 20.39 -17.96 -19.72
N ALA A 108 20.90 -18.51 -20.84
CA ALA A 108 22.28 -18.96 -20.94
C ALA A 108 23.29 -17.80 -20.69
N ILE A 109 23.00 -16.60 -21.19
CA ILE A 109 23.80 -15.39 -20.96
C ILE A 109 23.77 -14.99 -19.48
N SER A 110 22.57 -14.95 -18.88
CA SER A 110 22.36 -14.58 -17.48
C SER A 110 23.06 -15.55 -16.52
N CYS A 111 23.09 -16.83 -16.87
CA CYS A 111 23.79 -17.88 -16.12
C CYS A 111 25.28 -18.00 -16.47
N ALA A 112 25.83 -17.09 -17.29
CA ALA A 112 27.23 -17.05 -17.68
C ALA A 112 27.75 -18.35 -18.36
N SER A 113 26.87 -19.13 -18.99
CA SER A 113 27.23 -20.41 -19.61
C SER A 113 27.64 -20.24 -21.07
N VAL A 114 28.94 -20.08 -21.32
CA VAL A 114 29.52 -19.93 -22.67
C VAL A 114 29.15 -21.13 -23.58
N GLU A 115 29.15 -22.34 -23.02
CA GLU A 115 28.83 -23.55 -23.78
C GLU A 115 27.34 -23.59 -24.16
N ALA A 116 26.43 -23.24 -23.24
CA ALA A 116 25.01 -23.17 -23.57
C ALA A 116 24.70 -22.08 -24.61
N VAL A 117 25.34 -20.91 -24.50
CA VAL A 117 25.26 -19.85 -25.52
C VAL A 117 25.76 -20.37 -26.87
N THR A 118 26.89 -21.08 -26.91
CA THR A 118 27.43 -21.65 -28.15
C THR A 118 26.45 -22.64 -28.78
N VAL A 119 25.91 -23.56 -28.00
CA VAL A 119 24.95 -24.57 -28.47
C VAL A 119 23.67 -23.94 -29.01
N LEU A 120 23.13 -22.93 -28.35
CA LEU A 120 21.92 -22.23 -28.80
C LEU A 120 22.16 -21.46 -30.11
N LEU A 121 23.28 -20.76 -30.23
CA LEU A 121 23.65 -20.06 -31.46
C LEU A 121 23.93 -21.04 -32.62
N ASP A 122 24.55 -22.18 -32.35
CA ASP A 122 24.78 -23.24 -33.35
C ASP A 122 23.47 -23.88 -33.84
N ALA A 123 22.44 -23.90 -32.98
CA ALA A 123 21.10 -24.34 -33.34
C ALA A 123 20.25 -23.25 -34.02
N GLY A 124 20.79 -22.04 -34.21
CA GLY A 124 20.13 -20.97 -34.95
C GLY A 124 19.31 -19.99 -34.11
N ALA A 125 19.50 -19.93 -32.78
CA ALA A 125 18.89 -18.91 -31.95
C ALA A 125 19.19 -17.49 -32.49
N ASP A 126 18.21 -16.59 -32.46
CA ASP A 126 18.37 -15.21 -32.91
C ASP A 126 19.36 -14.46 -32.01
N ILE A 127 20.57 -14.26 -32.55
CA ILE A 127 21.66 -13.57 -31.89
C ILE A 127 21.37 -12.08 -31.62
N ASP A 128 20.40 -11.52 -32.34
CA ASP A 128 20.08 -10.11 -32.38
C ASP A 128 18.64 -9.83 -31.87
N VAL A 129 18.01 -10.80 -31.19
CA VAL A 129 16.69 -10.63 -30.57
C VAL A 129 16.62 -9.39 -29.69
N ILE A 130 15.53 -8.63 -29.77
CA ILE A 130 15.34 -7.41 -28.99
C ILE A 130 14.36 -7.69 -27.85
N THR A 131 14.78 -7.46 -26.60
CA THR A 131 13.89 -7.60 -25.44
C THR A 131 12.91 -6.43 -25.34
N PRO A 132 11.84 -6.53 -24.51
CA PRO A 132 10.95 -5.39 -24.24
C PRO A 132 11.66 -4.19 -23.60
N GLN A 133 12.83 -4.38 -22.98
CA GLN A 133 13.70 -3.29 -22.48
C GLN A 133 14.59 -2.70 -23.59
N VAL A 134 14.44 -3.19 -24.81
CA VAL A 134 15.22 -2.81 -25.99
C VAL A 134 16.71 -3.04 -25.76
N LEU A 135 17.03 -4.26 -25.35
CA LEU A 135 18.39 -4.76 -25.22
C LEU A 135 18.54 -5.95 -26.15
N ARG A 136 19.71 -6.07 -26.81
CA ARG A 136 20.10 -7.29 -27.51
C ARG A 136 20.93 -8.19 -26.60
N PRO A 137 21.09 -9.49 -26.93
CA PRO A 137 21.97 -10.42 -26.22
C PRO A 137 23.36 -9.84 -25.91
N LEU A 138 23.96 -9.09 -26.85
CA LEU A 138 25.25 -8.45 -26.64
C LEU A 138 25.20 -7.34 -25.56
N ASP A 139 24.16 -6.51 -25.55
CA ASP A 139 24.00 -5.45 -24.54
C ASP A 139 23.85 -6.05 -23.12
N ILE A 140 23.09 -7.14 -23.02
CA ILE A 140 22.88 -7.87 -21.76
C ILE A 140 24.20 -8.49 -21.28
N ALA A 141 24.93 -9.21 -22.14
CA ALA A 141 26.20 -9.83 -21.79
C ALA A 141 27.26 -8.81 -21.31
N GLU A 142 27.28 -7.62 -21.93
CA GLU A 142 28.17 -6.53 -21.52
C GLU A 142 27.76 -5.92 -20.17
N SER A 143 26.45 -5.72 -19.93
CA SER A 143 25.94 -5.20 -18.66
C SER A 143 26.22 -6.13 -17.47
N LEU A 144 26.21 -7.44 -17.73
CA LEU A 144 26.56 -8.48 -16.75
C LEU A 144 28.08 -8.67 -16.61
N GLY A 145 28.88 -8.04 -17.47
CA GLY A 145 30.34 -8.09 -17.39
C GLY A 145 30.96 -9.44 -17.72
N ASN A 146 30.38 -10.22 -18.65
CA ASN A 146 30.91 -11.53 -19.04
C ASN A 146 31.77 -11.46 -20.33
N PRO A 147 33.11 -11.34 -20.23
CA PRO A 147 33.97 -11.09 -21.39
C PRO A 147 34.00 -12.24 -22.40
N ASP A 148 33.86 -13.50 -21.96
CA ASP A 148 33.92 -14.66 -22.84
C ASP A 148 32.65 -14.76 -23.70
N ILE A 149 31.48 -14.51 -23.11
CA ILE A 149 30.22 -14.42 -23.86
C ILE A 149 30.21 -13.20 -24.78
N VAL A 150 30.69 -12.04 -24.31
CA VAL A 150 30.81 -10.83 -25.15
C VAL A 150 31.70 -11.10 -26.37
N ARG A 151 32.83 -11.77 -26.17
CA ARG A 151 33.74 -12.16 -27.25
C ARG A 151 33.05 -13.12 -28.23
N LEU A 152 32.41 -14.17 -27.71
CA LEU A 152 31.68 -15.14 -28.53
C LEU A 152 30.59 -14.47 -29.38
N LEU A 153 29.74 -13.64 -28.77
CA LEU A 153 28.66 -12.94 -29.47
C LEU A 153 29.22 -12.02 -30.57
N ARG A 154 30.30 -11.28 -30.30
CA ARG A 154 30.96 -10.44 -31.32
C ARG A 154 31.58 -11.24 -32.45
N GLU A 155 32.24 -12.36 -32.15
CA GLU A 155 32.81 -13.27 -33.17
C GLU A 155 31.72 -13.86 -34.08
N ARG A 156 30.50 -14.05 -33.56
CA ARG A 156 29.32 -14.50 -34.29
C ARG A 156 28.53 -13.37 -34.96
N GLY A 157 28.99 -12.12 -34.86
CA GLY A 157 28.40 -10.97 -35.54
C GLY A 157 27.24 -10.28 -34.82
N ALA A 158 27.05 -10.55 -33.51
CA ALA A 158 26.03 -9.88 -32.70
C ALA A 158 26.20 -8.36 -32.71
N ARG A 159 25.08 -7.64 -32.74
CA ARG A 159 25.06 -6.18 -32.76
C ARG A 159 24.54 -5.64 -31.43
N ARG A 160 24.98 -4.43 -31.10
CA ARG A 160 24.33 -3.62 -30.07
C ARG A 160 23.08 -3.00 -30.65
N VAL A 161 22.12 -2.65 -29.80
CA VAL A 161 21.04 -1.75 -30.22
C VAL A 161 21.64 -0.44 -30.73
N ALA A 162 21.36 -0.12 -31.99
CA ALA A 162 21.84 1.10 -32.61
C ALA A 162 20.79 2.22 -32.41
N PRO A 163 21.21 3.51 -32.37
CA PRO A 163 20.27 4.61 -32.20
C PRO A 163 19.12 4.61 -33.22
N GLU A 164 19.38 4.22 -34.46
CA GLU A 164 18.41 4.12 -35.55
C GLU A 164 17.29 3.10 -35.28
N ASP A 165 17.52 2.08 -34.44
CA ASP A 165 16.53 1.07 -34.08
C ASP A 165 15.53 1.59 -33.03
N LEU A 166 15.82 2.72 -32.38
CA LEU A 166 15.06 3.22 -31.24
C LEU A 166 13.91 4.12 -31.68
N GLU A 167 12.76 3.91 -31.04
CA GLU A 167 11.65 4.85 -31.04
C GLU A 167 11.98 6.06 -30.16
N ILE A 168 11.22 7.16 -30.32
CA ILE A 168 11.54 8.45 -29.70
C ILE A 168 11.61 8.35 -28.17
N GLY A 169 10.71 7.60 -27.53
CA GLY A 169 10.70 7.42 -26.07
C GLY A 169 11.94 6.68 -25.56
N GLN A 170 12.42 5.70 -26.30
CA GLN A 170 13.57 4.86 -25.93
C GLN A 170 14.89 5.60 -26.19
N ALA A 171 14.96 6.36 -27.29
CA ALA A 171 16.07 7.25 -27.59
C ALA A 171 16.18 8.37 -26.54
N ALA A 172 15.03 8.90 -26.09
CA ALA A 172 14.97 9.92 -25.04
C ALA A 172 15.44 9.40 -23.68
N GLU A 173 15.05 8.19 -23.30
CA GLU A 173 15.50 7.51 -22.08
C GLU A 173 17.05 7.37 -22.04
N ARG A 174 17.65 7.04 -23.18
CA ARG A 174 19.10 6.79 -23.34
C ARG A 174 19.91 8.06 -23.62
N GLY A 175 19.25 9.20 -23.82
CA GLY A 175 19.93 10.48 -24.08
C GLY A 175 20.48 10.62 -25.51
N PHE A 176 19.94 9.89 -26.48
CA PHE A 176 20.38 9.97 -27.88
C PHE A 176 19.75 11.17 -28.60
N VAL A 177 20.23 12.37 -28.27
CA VAL A 177 19.72 13.67 -28.75
C VAL A 177 19.58 13.71 -30.27
N ALA A 178 20.58 13.22 -31.02
CA ALA A 178 20.55 13.24 -32.49
C ALA A 178 19.38 12.40 -33.06
N ARG A 179 19.12 11.23 -32.47
CA ARG A 179 18.00 10.37 -32.87
C ARG A 179 16.67 10.98 -32.47
N VAL A 180 16.57 11.53 -31.27
CA VAL A 180 15.37 12.24 -30.82
C VAL A 180 15.05 13.39 -31.78
N ARG A 181 16.06 14.20 -32.15
CA ARG A 181 15.91 15.30 -33.12
C ARG A 181 15.40 14.84 -34.47
N GLU A 182 15.87 13.70 -34.96
CA GLU A 182 15.41 13.09 -36.21
C GLU A 182 13.92 12.66 -36.14
N LEU A 183 13.49 12.10 -35.00
CA LEU A 183 12.15 11.53 -34.81
C LEU A 183 11.08 12.56 -34.39
N LEU A 184 11.48 13.69 -33.80
CA LEU A 184 10.56 14.73 -33.31
C LEU A 184 9.51 15.20 -34.33
N PRO A 185 9.85 15.42 -35.63
CA PRO A 185 8.90 15.89 -36.63
C PRO A 185 7.78 14.90 -36.95
N SER A 186 8.04 13.60 -36.89
CA SER A 186 7.06 12.54 -37.21
C SER A 186 6.34 11.99 -35.99
N ALA A 187 6.88 12.18 -34.79
CA ALA A 187 6.25 11.75 -33.54
C ALA A 187 4.91 12.46 -33.28
N SER A 188 3.95 11.73 -32.73
CA SER A 188 2.70 12.28 -32.22
C SER A 188 2.92 13.13 -30.97
N VAL A 189 1.92 13.94 -30.59
CA VAL A 189 1.94 14.73 -29.35
C VAL A 189 2.12 13.84 -28.13
N GLU A 190 1.49 12.66 -28.12
CA GLU A 190 1.57 11.70 -27.03
C GLU A 190 2.98 11.11 -26.90
N GLU A 191 3.57 10.66 -28.01
CA GLU A 191 4.93 10.10 -28.02
C GLU A 191 5.97 11.12 -27.58
N ARG A 192 5.86 12.38 -28.03
CA ARG A 192 6.75 13.45 -27.55
C ARG A 192 6.58 13.71 -26.06
N GLY A 193 5.33 13.73 -25.58
CA GLY A 193 5.03 13.91 -24.16
C GLY A 193 5.60 12.80 -23.28
N LEU A 194 5.53 11.55 -23.74
CA LEU A 194 6.10 10.40 -23.03
C LEU A 194 7.63 10.41 -23.08
N ALA A 195 8.22 10.72 -24.24
CA ALA A 195 9.66 10.85 -24.40
C ALA A 195 10.26 11.91 -23.47
N LEU A 196 9.58 13.05 -23.31
CA LEU A 196 9.98 14.11 -22.37
C LEU A 196 10.03 13.59 -20.92
N VAL A 197 9.03 12.83 -20.50
CA VAL A 197 8.97 12.22 -19.16
C VAL A 197 10.15 11.27 -18.96
N HIS A 198 10.42 10.38 -19.91
CA HIS A 198 11.54 9.44 -19.82
C HIS A 198 12.90 10.17 -19.75
N ALA A 199 13.09 11.21 -20.57
CA ALA A 199 14.31 12.01 -20.55
C ALA A 199 14.53 12.66 -19.18
N VAL A 200 13.50 13.26 -18.57
CA VAL A 200 13.60 13.88 -17.24
C VAL A 200 13.87 12.84 -16.14
N GLN A 201 13.15 11.71 -16.14
CA GLN A 201 13.33 10.65 -15.15
C GLN A 201 14.74 10.04 -15.18
N LYS A 202 15.33 9.91 -16.37
CA LYS A 202 16.72 9.44 -16.55
C LYS A 202 17.76 10.55 -16.53
N ARG A 203 17.35 11.80 -16.25
CA ARG A 203 18.23 12.97 -16.11
C ARG A 203 18.98 13.31 -17.40
N GLN A 204 18.37 13.03 -18.55
CA GLN A 204 18.87 13.38 -19.89
C GLN A 204 18.49 14.82 -20.22
N ALA A 205 19.13 15.79 -19.54
CA ALA A 205 18.79 17.21 -19.59
C ALA A 205 18.76 17.78 -21.02
N GLU A 206 19.81 17.53 -21.81
CA GLU A 206 19.91 18.01 -23.20
C GLU A 206 18.78 17.46 -24.08
N THR A 207 18.43 16.19 -23.89
CA THR A 207 17.36 15.56 -24.66
C THR A 207 15.98 16.11 -24.27
N ALA A 208 15.74 16.33 -22.98
CA ALA A 208 14.50 16.95 -22.51
C ALA A 208 14.35 18.38 -23.04
N VAL A 209 15.42 19.17 -23.06
CA VAL A 209 15.43 20.54 -23.63
C VAL A 209 15.18 20.52 -25.14
N GLU A 210 15.76 19.58 -25.88
CA GLU A 210 15.50 19.39 -27.32
C GLU A 210 14.01 19.11 -27.59
N ILE A 211 13.40 18.20 -26.82
CA ILE A 211 11.97 17.85 -26.96
C ILE A 211 11.08 19.06 -26.65
N LEU A 212 11.40 19.81 -25.58
CA LEU A 212 10.67 21.03 -25.22
C LEU A 212 10.80 22.12 -26.28
N GLY A 213 11.98 22.28 -26.87
CA GLY A 213 12.24 23.26 -27.93
C GLY A 213 11.45 23.01 -29.21
N HIS A 214 11.17 21.75 -29.53
CA HIS A 214 10.31 21.38 -30.65
C HIS A 214 8.81 21.69 -30.38
N GLY A 215 8.37 21.55 -29.12
CA GLY A 215 6.99 21.81 -28.73
C GLY A 215 6.00 20.72 -29.16
N GLY A 216 4.71 21.09 -29.16
CA GLY A 216 3.63 20.13 -29.43
C GLY A 216 3.50 19.07 -28.32
N ILE A 217 3.54 19.53 -27.07
CA ILE A 217 3.35 18.77 -25.84
C ILE A 217 2.09 19.31 -25.16
N GLU A 218 1.22 18.42 -24.65
CA GLU A 218 0.02 18.82 -23.93
C GLU A 218 0.34 19.65 -22.66
N PRO A 219 -0.41 20.72 -22.34
CA PRO A 219 -0.15 21.58 -21.17
C PRO A 219 -0.09 20.82 -19.84
N GLY A 220 -0.97 19.83 -19.63
CA GLY A 220 -0.95 19.00 -18.43
C GLY A 220 0.35 18.19 -18.31
N ARG A 221 0.89 17.71 -19.43
CA ARG A 221 2.17 16.99 -19.46
C ARG A 221 3.35 17.91 -19.15
N LEU A 222 3.33 19.16 -19.62
CA LEU A 222 4.35 20.15 -19.26
C LEU A 222 4.34 20.43 -17.75
N ARG A 223 3.15 20.54 -17.15
CA ARG A 223 2.99 20.71 -15.69
C ARG A 223 3.54 19.53 -14.90
N ASP A 224 3.23 18.29 -15.30
CA ASP A 224 3.80 17.08 -14.69
C ASP A 224 5.33 17.07 -14.79
N THR A 225 5.85 17.46 -15.95
CA THR A 225 7.30 17.51 -16.21
C THR A 225 8.00 18.52 -15.30
N MET A 226 7.35 19.65 -14.98
CA MET A 226 7.87 20.64 -14.04
C MET A 226 8.04 20.06 -12.63
N ALA A 227 7.06 19.32 -12.14
CA ALA A 227 7.18 18.66 -10.85
C ALA A 227 8.29 17.59 -10.88
N GLN A 228 8.38 16.81 -11.97
CA GLN A 228 9.41 15.78 -12.13
C GLN A 228 10.83 16.35 -12.23
N SER A 229 11.04 17.47 -12.92
CA SER A 229 12.38 18.07 -13.03
C SER A 229 12.92 18.52 -11.67
N ILE A 230 12.04 18.96 -10.76
CA ILE A 230 12.38 19.28 -9.36
C ILE A 230 12.70 18.01 -8.55
N VAL A 231 11.94 16.93 -8.77
CA VAL A 231 12.14 15.64 -8.09
C VAL A 231 13.48 15.02 -8.49
N TYR A 232 13.71 14.86 -9.80
CA TYR A 232 14.87 14.19 -10.38
C TYR A 232 16.11 15.11 -10.54
N ASP A 233 15.99 16.38 -10.14
CA ASP A 233 17.08 17.36 -10.13
C ASP A 233 17.65 17.63 -11.52
N VAL A 234 16.78 18.11 -12.42
CA VAL A 234 17.09 18.43 -13.82
C VAL A 234 16.81 19.93 -14.07
N PRO A 235 17.69 20.83 -13.60
CA PRO A 235 17.44 22.28 -13.58
C PRO A 235 17.28 22.91 -14.97
N GLU A 236 17.92 22.35 -15.99
CA GLU A 236 17.94 22.86 -17.37
C GLU A 236 16.54 22.85 -18.01
N VAL A 237 15.66 21.99 -17.50
CA VAL A 237 14.29 21.80 -18.01
C VAL A 237 13.32 22.83 -17.47
N LEU A 238 13.59 23.45 -16.31
CA LEU A 238 12.64 24.39 -15.71
C LEU A 238 12.49 25.71 -16.51
N PRO A 239 13.56 26.38 -16.99
CA PRO A 239 13.42 27.60 -17.81
C PRO A 239 12.54 27.45 -19.06
N PRO A 240 12.71 26.43 -19.93
CA PRO A 240 11.82 26.26 -21.08
C PRO A 240 10.37 25.95 -20.68
N LEU A 241 10.14 25.25 -19.57
CA LEU A 241 8.79 25.03 -19.04
C LEU A 241 8.12 26.31 -18.56
N LEU A 242 8.87 27.19 -17.89
CA LEU A 242 8.38 28.52 -17.48
C LEU A 242 8.08 29.39 -18.70
N ALA A 243 8.94 29.36 -19.73
CA ALA A 243 8.74 30.09 -20.97
C ALA A 243 7.51 29.61 -21.76
N ALA A 244 7.11 28.35 -21.60
CA ALA A 244 5.90 27.79 -22.20
C ALA A 244 4.60 28.28 -21.54
N GLY A 245 4.67 29.09 -20.47
CA GLY A 245 3.50 29.67 -19.82
C GLY A 245 2.63 28.66 -19.07
N VAL A 246 3.23 27.56 -18.61
CA VAL A 246 2.56 26.56 -17.77
C VAL A 246 2.16 27.20 -16.45
N ASP A 247 0.98 26.85 -15.95
CA ASP A 247 0.54 27.25 -14.61
C ASP A 247 1.49 26.66 -13.54
N ILE A 248 2.21 27.57 -12.86
CA ILE A 248 3.28 27.28 -11.89
C ILE A 248 2.78 27.07 -10.45
N ASP A 249 1.50 27.32 -10.19
CA ASP A 249 0.92 27.31 -8.83
C ASP A 249 0.00 26.11 -8.61
N SER A 250 -0.62 25.62 -9.67
CA SER A 250 -1.51 24.46 -9.59
C SER A 250 -0.79 23.13 -9.41
N SER A 251 -1.52 22.17 -8.84
CA SER A 251 -1.18 20.76 -8.92
C SER A 251 -2.36 19.96 -9.48
N ASP A 252 -2.14 19.19 -10.54
CA ASP A 252 -3.22 18.44 -11.20
C ASP A 252 -3.60 17.16 -10.45
N THR A 253 -2.63 16.54 -9.77
CA THR A 253 -2.90 15.30 -9.03
C THR A 253 -3.16 15.60 -7.56
N PRO A 254 -4.08 14.90 -6.89
CA PRO A 254 -4.31 15.07 -5.46
C PRO A 254 -3.03 14.86 -4.63
N TYR A 255 -2.05 14.13 -5.17
CA TYR A 255 -0.82 13.73 -4.49
C TYR A 255 0.40 14.60 -4.84
N SER A 256 0.29 15.54 -5.78
CA SER A 256 1.37 16.49 -6.08
C SER A 256 1.16 17.80 -5.35
N ALA A 257 2.22 18.27 -4.67
CA ALA A 257 2.28 19.63 -4.14
C ALA A 257 2.56 20.63 -5.28
N PRO A 258 2.17 21.91 -5.14
CA PRO A 258 2.62 22.97 -6.03
C PRO A 258 4.15 22.95 -6.23
N PRO A 259 4.67 23.26 -7.44
CA PRO A 259 6.10 23.25 -7.73
C PRO A 259 6.98 23.95 -6.69
N LEU A 260 6.56 25.12 -6.21
CA LEU A 260 7.31 25.89 -5.21
C LEU A 260 7.37 25.18 -3.85
N VAL A 261 6.27 24.56 -3.43
CA VAL A 261 6.19 23.77 -2.19
C VAL A 261 7.12 22.55 -2.29
N LEU A 262 7.07 21.86 -3.43
CA LEU A 262 7.91 20.69 -3.71
C LEU A 262 9.41 21.01 -3.73
N ALA A 263 9.78 22.13 -4.35
CA ALA A 263 11.15 22.63 -4.40
C ALA A 263 11.68 22.98 -2.99
N ALA A 264 10.84 23.63 -2.18
CA ALA A 264 11.18 23.98 -0.81
C ALA A 264 11.32 22.76 0.10
N GLU A 265 10.44 21.75 -0.04
CA GLU A 265 10.54 20.49 0.70
C GLU A 265 11.83 19.71 0.38
N ARG A 266 12.18 19.63 -0.92
CA ARG A 266 13.37 18.91 -1.39
C ARG A 266 14.68 19.69 -1.27
N GLY A 267 14.66 20.95 -0.83
CA GLY A 267 15.88 21.75 -0.72
C GLY A 267 16.44 22.23 -2.06
N ARG A 268 15.63 22.30 -3.11
CA ARG A 268 16.06 22.70 -4.47
C ARG A 268 16.16 24.22 -4.59
N VAL A 269 17.27 24.80 -4.15
CA VAL A 269 17.54 26.26 -4.18
C VAL A 269 17.34 26.84 -5.59
N TRP A 270 17.84 26.15 -6.62
CA TRP A 270 17.72 26.58 -8.02
C TRP A 270 16.26 26.70 -8.46
N ALA A 271 15.42 25.73 -8.06
CA ALA A 271 14.01 25.68 -8.44
C ALA A 271 13.22 26.76 -7.71
N VAL A 272 13.46 26.93 -6.39
CA VAL A 272 12.83 28.01 -5.62
C VAL A 272 13.16 29.36 -6.23
N ARG A 273 14.42 29.62 -6.58
CA ARG A 273 14.83 30.88 -7.20
C ARG A 273 14.08 31.13 -8.51
N ALA A 274 14.12 30.16 -9.42
CA ALA A 274 13.47 30.26 -10.73
C ALA A 274 11.95 30.46 -10.61
N LEU A 275 11.28 29.76 -9.69
CA LEU A 275 9.83 29.87 -9.48
C LEU A 275 9.44 31.20 -8.82
N VAL A 276 10.22 31.69 -7.87
CA VAL A 276 10.01 33.02 -7.26
C VAL A 276 10.22 34.13 -8.29
N ASP A 277 11.27 34.04 -9.10
CA ASP A 277 11.55 35.00 -10.17
C ASP A 277 10.45 34.99 -11.25
N ALA A 278 9.82 33.83 -11.48
CA ALA A 278 8.67 33.67 -12.37
C ALA A 278 7.34 34.13 -11.75
N GLY A 279 7.32 34.55 -10.47
CA GLY A 279 6.15 35.09 -9.80
C GLY A 279 5.19 34.04 -9.21
N ALA A 280 5.68 32.85 -8.86
CA ALA A 280 4.86 31.83 -8.18
C ALA A 280 4.23 32.37 -6.88
N ASP A 281 2.99 31.96 -6.57
CA ASP A 281 2.32 32.34 -5.34
C ASP A 281 3.02 31.71 -4.13
N LEU A 282 3.58 32.58 -3.29
CA LEU A 282 4.34 32.19 -2.11
C LEU A 282 3.44 31.64 -0.97
N GLN A 283 2.12 31.82 -1.07
CA GLN A 283 1.15 31.40 -0.05
C GLN A 283 0.44 30.09 -0.41
N GLU A 284 0.60 29.60 -1.63
CA GLU A 284 0.01 28.36 -2.09
C GLU A 284 0.48 27.14 -1.30
N HIS A 285 -0.38 26.12 -1.27
CA HIS A 285 -0.14 24.88 -0.53
C HIS A 285 -0.79 23.68 -1.22
N GLY A 286 -0.35 22.47 -0.83
CA GLY A 286 -0.96 21.24 -1.36
C GLY A 286 -2.44 21.12 -0.99
N ARG A 287 -3.22 20.38 -1.79
CA ARG A 287 -4.64 20.11 -1.49
C ARG A 287 -4.86 19.43 -0.14
N TRP A 288 -3.96 18.52 0.25
CA TRP A 288 -4.00 17.81 1.52
C TRP A 288 -2.93 18.26 2.51
N ASP A 289 -2.00 19.10 2.05
CA ASP A 289 -0.95 19.62 2.90
C ASP A 289 -1.34 21.00 3.41
N THR A 290 -1.25 21.16 4.72
CA THR A 290 -1.55 22.43 5.38
C THR A 290 -0.37 23.42 5.32
N GLU A 291 0.80 22.96 4.88
CA GLU A 291 2.04 23.73 4.88
C GLU A 291 2.34 24.31 3.49
N ASN A 292 2.74 25.59 3.47
CA ASN A 292 3.25 26.24 2.26
C ASN A 292 4.79 26.09 2.15
N ALA A 293 5.36 26.60 1.06
CA ALA A 293 6.79 26.48 0.76
C ALA A 293 7.70 26.96 1.90
N LEU A 294 7.37 28.09 2.56
CA LEU A 294 8.19 28.59 3.67
C LEU A 294 8.15 27.67 4.90
N ALA A 295 7.00 27.04 5.18
CA ALA A 295 6.90 26.07 6.26
C ALA A 295 7.69 24.79 5.95
N LYS A 296 7.60 24.27 4.72
CA LYS A 296 8.40 23.12 4.25
C LYS A 296 9.90 23.36 4.29
N ALA A 297 10.35 24.53 3.85
CA ALA A 297 11.76 24.89 3.92
C ALA A 297 12.29 24.91 5.37
N ARG A 298 11.46 25.38 6.32
CA ARG A 298 11.81 25.39 7.75
C ARG A 298 11.87 23.99 8.35
N SER A 299 10.88 23.15 8.07
CA SER A 299 10.84 21.78 8.58
C SER A 299 11.97 20.92 8.00
N GLY A 300 12.35 21.15 6.74
CA GLY A 300 13.51 20.52 6.10
C GLY A 300 14.87 21.12 6.47
N GLY A 301 14.93 22.22 7.23
CA GLY A 301 16.20 22.87 7.63
C GLY A 301 16.90 23.65 6.51
N HIS A 302 16.22 23.93 5.40
CA HIS A 302 16.78 24.57 4.20
C HIS A 302 16.94 26.08 4.38
N THR A 303 17.96 26.49 5.12
CA THR A 303 18.16 27.87 5.61
C THR A 303 18.24 28.91 4.49
N GLU A 304 18.92 28.59 3.37
CA GLU A 304 19.00 29.48 2.21
C GLU A 304 17.62 29.72 1.59
N ILE A 305 16.83 28.66 1.41
CA ILE A 305 15.46 28.75 0.89
C ILE A 305 14.57 29.57 1.83
N VAL A 306 14.71 29.38 3.16
CA VAL A 306 14.00 30.19 4.15
C VAL A 306 14.31 31.67 4.00
N GLN A 307 15.58 32.03 3.76
CA GLN A 307 15.98 33.43 3.55
C GLN A 307 15.40 33.97 2.25
N MET A 308 15.50 33.23 1.14
CA MET A 308 14.94 33.62 -0.16
C MET A 308 13.43 33.87 -0.07
N LEU A 309 12.66 32.91 0.45
CA LEU A 309 11.20 33.03 0.55
C LEU A 309 10.78 34.18 1.47
N ARG A 310 11.49 34.42 2.59
CA ARG A 310 11.21 35.58 3.46
C ARG A 310 11.51 36.90 2.78
N ALA A 311 12.61 37.00 2.04
CA ALA A 311 12.98 38.20 1.30
C ALA A 311 11.94 38.53 0.22
N ALA A 312 11.34 37.50 -0.39
CA ALA A 312 10.23 37.63 -1.33
C ALA A 312 8.86 37.93 -0.66
N GLY A 313 8.80 37.99 0.67
CA GLY A 313 7.57 38.33 1.42
C GLY A 313 6.70 37.13 1.82
N ALA A 314 7.19 35.89 1.71
CA ALA A 314 6.42 34.71 2.10
C ALA A 314 6.13 34.69 3.62
N THR A 315 4.89 34.38 4.00
CA THR A 315 4.53 34.07 5.39
C THR A 315 4.43 32.57 5.62
N ALA A 316 4.75 32.08 6.82
CA ALA A 316 4.78 30.64 7.08
C ALA A 316 3.39 30.15 7.49
N ARG A 317 2.77 29.32 6.66
CA ARG A 317 1.55 28.57 7.01
C ARG A 317 1.96 27.23 7.60
N THR A 318 1.81 27.05 8.91
CA THR A 318 2.23 25.82 9.60
C THR A 318 1.05 25.05 10.16
N ALA A 319 1.17 23.72 10.25
CA ALA A 319 0.17 22.88 10.90
C ALA A 319 -0.12 23.34 12.34
N ALA A 320 0.91 23.75 13.08
CA ALA A 320 0.77 24.25 14.45
C ALA A 320 -0.01 25.58 14.54
N ALA A 321 0.14 26.47 13.56
CA ALA A 321 -0.62 27.73 13.52
C ALA A 321 -2.10 27.47 13.26
N ILE A 322 -2.40 26.57 12.32
CA ILE A 322 -3.77 26.15 12.00
C ILE A 322 -4.39 25.42 13.20
N GLU A 323 -3.66 24.51 13.84
CA GLU A 323 -4.12 23.83 15.06
C GLU A 323 -4.41 24.84 16.18
N ARG A 324 -3.54 25.83 16.41
CA ARG A 324 -3.76 26.87 17.41
C ARG A 324 -5.01 27.71 17.12
N SER A 325 -5.22 28.10 15.86
CA SER A 325 -6.43 28.80 15.41
C SER A 325 -7.67 27.94 15.65
N THR A 326 -7.63 26.69 15.19
CA THR A 326 -8.73 25.72 15.31
C THR A 326 -9.10 25.49 16.77
N ARG A 327 -8.10 25.31 17.64
CA ARG A 327 -8.28 25.16 19.09
C ARG A 327 -8.98 26.36 19.73
N LYS A 328 -8.66 27.58 19.26
CA LYS A 328 -9.30 28.81 19.72
C LYS A 328 -10.76 28.88 19.28
N LYS A 329 -11.05 28.52 18.02
CA LYS A 329 -12.42 28.50 17.47
C LYS A 329 -13.31 27.46 18.16
N LEU A 330 -12.77 26.28 18.47
CA LEU A 330 -13.51 25.18 19.10
C LEU A 330 -13.43 25.20 20.63
N ALA A 331 -12.88 26.26 21.25
CA ALA A 331 -12.62 26.31 22.69
C ALA A 331 -13.88 26.06 23.53
N ASP A 332 -15.01 26.67 23.14
CA ASP A 332 -16.28 26.57 23.86
C ASP A 332 -16.94 25.19 23.71
N GLN A 333 -16.53 24.42 22.71
CA GLN A 333 -17.01 23.06 22.46
C GLN A 333 -16.10 22.00 23.11
N ALA A 334 -14.96 22.40 23.71
CA ALA A 334 -13.98 21.46 24.22
C ALA A 334 -14.51 20.64 25.40
N ARG A 335 -14.49 19.31 25.26
CA ARG A 335 -14.87 18.36 26.31
C ARG A 335 -13.64 17.74 26.94
N THR A 336 -13.73 17.33 28.20
CA THR A 336 -12.62 16.65 28.86
C THR A 336 -12.66 15.15 28.52
N ALA A 337 -11.51 14.59 28.14
CA ALA A 337 -11.33 13.16 27.90
C ALA A 337 -10.20 12.60 28.76
N TRP A 338 -10.21 11.27 28.93
CA TRP A 338 -9.19 10.52 29.65
C TRP A 338 -8.89 9.20 28.94
N THR A 339 -7.61 8.87 28.78
CA THR A 339 -7.18 7.58 28.21
C THR A 339 -7.10 6.53 29.31
N PRO A 340 -7.66 5.32 29.14
CA PRO A 340 -7.52 4.25 30.12
C PRO A 340 -6.07 3.77 30.20
N ARG A 341 -5.61 3.41 31.39
CA ARG A 341 -4.34 2.69 31.60
C ARG A 341 -4.65 1.21 31.76
N LEU A 342 -4.20 0.42 30.78
CA LEU A 342 -4.47 -1.01 30.73
C LEU A 342 -3.32 -1.83 31.31
N SER A 343 -3.66 -2.89 32.03
CA SER A 343 -2.71 -3.92 32.48
C SER A 343 -2.82 -5.17 31.61
N THR A 344 -1.71 -5.89 31.48
CA THR A 344 -1.66 -7.24 30.88
C THR A 344 -1.72 -8.35 31.93
N ALA A 345 -1.63 -8.00 33.22
CA ALA A 345 -1.76 -8.98 34.29
C ALA A 345 -3.23 -9.38 34.44
N ALA A 346 -3.51 -10.69 34.37
CA ALA A 346 -4.84 -11.22 34.62
C ALA A 346 -5.24 -10.98 36.08
N ALA A 347 -6.27 -10.17 36.29
CA ALA A 347 -6.93 -10.01 37.58
C ALA A 347 -8.40 -10.41 37.40
N PRO A 348 -8.76 -11.69 37.65
CA PRO A 348 -10.15 -12.12 37.65
C PRO A 348 -10.95 -11.24 38.63
N GLY A 349 -12.00 -10.59 38.13
CA GLY A 349 -12.92 -9.81 38.96
C GLY A 349 -12.56 -8.34 39.22
N ASP A 350 -11.71 -7.69 38.41
CA ASP A 350 -11.61 -6.22 38.46
C ASP A 350 -12.90 -5.57 37.91
N PRO A 351 -13.53 -4.63 38.65
CA PRO A 351 -14.75 -3.98 38.19
C PRO A 351 -14.53 -2.97 37.05
N SER A 352 -13.29 -2.71 36.63
CA SER A 352 -13.00 -1.99 35.40
C SER A 352 -12.08 -2.80 34.50
N CYS A 353 -12.60 -3.35 33.41
CA CYS A 353 -11.87 -4.28 32.55
C CYS A 353 -12.48 -4.31 31.14
N PHE A 354 -11.61 -4.39 30.12
CA PHE A 354 -12.00 -4.85 28.79
C PHE A 354 -11.85 -6.37 28.72
N GLY A 355 -12.84 -7.08 28.17
CA GLY A 355 -12.86 -8.53 28.13
C GLY A 355 -12.78 -9.21 29.51
N GLY A 356 -12.59 -10.52 29.52
CA GLY A 356 -12.58 -11.35 30.72
C GLY A 356 -13.98 -11.74 31.19
N LEU A 357 -14.15 -11.91 32.50
CA LEU A 357 -15.44 -12.25 33.09
C LEU A 357 -16.16 -10.99 33.60
N PRO A 358 -17.41 -10.76 33.21
CA PRO A 358 -18.19 -9.64 33.72
C PRO A 358 -18.57 -9.86 35.19
N TRP A 359 -18.96 -8.79 35.88
CA TRP A 359 -19.76 -8.90 37.09
C TRP A 359 -21.25 -9.01 36.74
N LEU A 360 -21.93 -10.04 37.20
CA LEU A 360 -23.39 -10.17 37.05
C LEU A 360 -24.05 -10.05 38.42
N ARG A 361 -25.32 -9.61 38.49
CA ARG A 361 -26.05 -9.65 39.76
C ARG A 361 -26.17 -11.09 40.24
N GLN A 362 -26.23 -11.28 41.55
CA GLN A 362 -26.43 -12.62 42.11
C GLN A 362 -27.71 -13.27 41.54
N GLY A 363 -27.56 -14.45 40.92
CA GLY A 363 -28.66 -15.17 40.26
C GLY A 363 -29.06 -14.65 38.88
N GLU A 364 -28.35 -13.66 38.33
CA GLU A 364 -28.58 -13.19 36.96
C GLU A 364 -27.97 -14.14 35.94
N GLU A 365 -28.77 -14.54 34.95
CA GLU A 365 -28.31 -15.37 33.83
C GLU A 365 -27.44 -14.56 32.85
N TRP A 366 -26.59 -15.26 32.11
CA TRP A 366 -25.77 -14.64 31.09
C TRP A 366 -26.64 -13.99 30.01
N PRO A 367 -26.43 -12.70 29.65
CA PRO A 367 -27.24 -12.04 28.64
C PRO A 367 -27.18 -12.75 27.28
N CYS A 368 -28.34 -13.02 26.66
CA CYS A 368 -28.43 -13.64 25.34
C CYS A 368 -28.87 -12.65 24.25
N CYS A 369 -28.44 -12.89 23.01
CA CYS A 369 -28.83 -12.12 21.85
C CYS A 369 -30.31 -12.33 21.54
N ALA A 370 -31.10 -11.26 21.44
CA ALA A 370 -32.53 -11.40 21.15
C ALA A 370 -32.82 -12.02 19.77
N ARG A 371 -31.86 -11.96 18.83
CA ARG A 371 -32.00 -12.47 17.47
C ARG A 371 -31.62 -13.95 17.32
N CYS A 372 -30.41 -14.32 17.70
CA CYS A 372 -29.91 -15.69 17.52
C CYS A 372 -29.94 -16.53 18.80
N GLN A 373 -30.30 -15.93 19.95
CA GLN A 373 -30.32 -16.57 21.27
C GLN A 373 -28.97 -17.09 21.77
N ALA A 374 -27.87 -16.80 21.06
CA ALA A 374 -26.53 -17.10 21.55
C ALA A 374 -26.14 -16.17 22.71
N PRO A 375 -25.30 -16.62 23.67
CA PRO A 375 -24.74 -15.76 24.71
C PRO A 375 -24.05 -14.54 24.10
N LEU A 376 -24.30 -13.35 24.64
CA LEU A 376 -23.62 -12.13 24.20
C LEU A 376 -22.17 -12.15 24.68
N THR A 377 -21.27 -11.72 23.81
CA THR A 377 -19.85 -11.56 24.12
C THR A 377 -19.68 -10.35 25.05
N PHE A 378 -18.98 -10.54 26.17
CA PHE A 378 -18.66 -9.46 27.08
C PHE A 378 -17.52 -8.61 26.51
N VAL A 379 -17.75 -7.31 26.36
CA VAL A 379 -16.79 -6.38 25.74
C VAL A 379 -16.03 -5.59 26.79
N VAL A 380 -16.76 -4.89 27.66
CA VAL A 380 -16.15 -3.99 28.64
C VAL A 380 -17.08 -3.76 29.83
N GLN A 381 -16.48 -3.60 31.01
CA GLN A 381 -17.11 -3.00 32.18
C GLN A 381 -16.25 -1.88 32.75
N VAL A 382 -16.89 -0.83 33.26
CA VAL A 382 -16.22 0.29 33.92
C VAL A 382 -16.97 0.66 35.19
N ASP A 383 -16.28 0.61 36.32
CA ASP A 383 -16.76 1.18 37.58
C ASP A 383 -16.66 2.70 37.50
N LEU A 384 -17.79 3.35 37.27
CA LEU A 384 -17.87 4.81 37.18
C LEU A 384 -17.46 5.48 38.50
N GLY A 385 -17.61 4.78 39.64
CA GLY A 385 -17.13 5.21 40.95
C GLY A 385 -15.60 5.19 41.07
N ARG A 386 -14.87 4.50 40.20
CA ARG A 386 -13.40 4.51 40.13
C ARG A 386 -12.84 5.42 39.03
N THR A 387 -13.70 6.11 38.29
CA THR A 387 -13.28 7.12 37.31
C THR A 387 -12.80 8.41 37.98
N PRO A 388 -12.06 9.28 37.27
CA PRO A 388 -11.65 10.58 37.78
C PRO A 388 -12.84 11.39 38.28
N LYS A 389 -12.66 12.17 39.35
CA LYS A 389 -13.75 12.94 40.00
C LYS A 389 -14.60 13.75 38.99
N ALA A 390 -13.93 14.47 38.08
CA ALA A 390 -14.61 15.26 37.05
C ALA A 390 -15.43 14.42 36.07
N ALA A 391 -15.01 13.18 35.77
CA ALA A 391 -15.79 12.26 34.96
C ALA A 391 -17.02 11.73 35.74
N ARG A 392 -16.84 11.40 37.02
CA ARG A 392 -17.93 10.94 37.91
C ARG A 392 -19.02 12.00 38.09
N GLU A 393 -18.63 13.27 38.21
CA GLU A 393 -19.59 14.39 38.26
C GLU A 393 -20.44 14.50 36.99
N ILE A 394 -19.89 14.12 35.83
CA ILE A 394 -20.60 14.12 34.55
C ILE A 394 -21.46 12.86 34.41
N PHE A 395 -20.88 11.68 34.60
CA PHE A 395 -21.49 10.40 34.23
C PHE A 395 -22.26 9.73 35.38
N GLY A 396 -21.97 10.09 36.63
CA GLY A 396 -22.53 9.48 37.83
C GLY A 396 -21.73 8.29 38.33
N GLU A 397 -22.39 7.42 39.08
CA GLU A 397 -21.84 6.20 39.67
C GLU A 397 -22.54 4.96 39.10
N GLY A 398 -22.00 3.79 39.44
CA GLY A 398 -22.48 2.49 38.97
C GLY A 398 -21.47 1.78 38.09
N LEU A 399 -21.81 0.55 37.72
CA LEU A 399 -21.01 -0.30 36.85
C LEU A 399 -21.59 -0.24 35.43
N LEU A 400 -20.89 0.48 34.54
CA LEU A 400 -21.19 0.48 33.11
C LEU A 400 -20.77 -0.86 32.52
N GLN A 401 -21.63 -1.47 31.70
CA GLN A 401 -21.34 -2.72 31.02
C GLN A 401 -21.80 -2.70 29.57
N LEU A 402 -21.02 -3.32 28.70
CA LEU A 402 -21.36 -3.57 27.30
C LEU A 402 -21.18 -5.05 26.96
N PHE A 403 -22.26 -5.62 26.45
CA PHE A 403 -22.32 -6.94 25.84
C PHE A 403 -22.77 -6.81 24.39
N HIS A 404 -22.22 -7.63 23.50
CA HIS A 404 -22.47 -7.54 22.08
C HIS A 404 -22.44 -8.91 21.39
N CYS A 405 -23.32 -9.13 20.42
CA CYS A 405 -23.38 -10.39 19.67
C CYS A 405 -22.41 -10.37 18.48
N THR A 406 -21.31 -11.12 18.57
CA THR A 406 -20.34 -11.23 17.48
C THR A 406 -20.86 -12.05 16.30
N THR A 407 -21.84 -12.93 16.51
CA THR A 407 -22.43 -13.77 15.44
C THR A 407 -23.40 -13.02 14.53
N CYS A 408 -24.18 -12.07 15.08
CA CYS A 408 -25.19 -11.33 14.31
C CYS A 408 -24.66 -10.04 13.66
N MET A 409 -23.37 -9.73 13.87
CA MET A 409 -22.69 -8.66 13.15
C MET A 409 -22.67 -8.94 11.65
N PRO A 410 -22.76 -7.90 10.78
CA PRO A 410 -22.74 -6.46 11.08
C PRO A 410 -24.12 -5.80 11.25
N SER A 411 -25.15 -6.50 11.73
CA SER A 411 -26.51 -5.94 11.85
C SER A 411 -26.60 -4.70 12.76
N ALA A 412 -26.97 -3.54 12.21
CA ALA A 412 -27.11 -2.25 12.93
C ALA A 412 -28.30 -2.16 13.92
N VAL A 413 -29.01 -3.27 14.15
CA VAL A 413 -30.22 -3.32 14.98
C VAL A 413 -29.86 -3.32 16.48
N THR A 414 -30.61 -2.60 17.30
CA THR A 414 -30.37 -2.46 18.75
C THR A 414 -30.44 -3.77 19.54
N ASP A 415 -31.08 -4.80 18.99
CA ASP A 415 -31.49 -6.00 19.74
C ASP A 415 -30.38 -7.06 19.84
N ILE A 416 -29.21 -6.78 19.24
CA ILE A 416 -28.01 -7.65 19.30
C ILE A 416 -26.98 -7.16 20.31
N ARG A 417 -27.30 -6.12 21.08
CA ARG A 417 -26.41 -5.48 22.05
C ARG A 417 -27.12 -5.21 23.37
N GLN A 418 -26.39 -5.28 24.47
CA GLN A 418 -26.87 -4.84 25.78
C GLN A 418 -25.86 -3.88 26.38
N VAL A 419 -26.27 -2.62 26.56
CA VAL A 419 -25.50 -1.58 27.23
C VAL A 419 -26.29 -1.08 28.43
N ARG A 420 -25.66 -1.06 29.61
CA ARG A 420 -26.36 -0.80 30.86
C ARG A 420 -25.44 -0.21 31.91
N VAL A 421 -26.03 0.47 32.88
CA VAL A 421 -25.36 0.85 34.13
C VAL A 421 -26.13 0.16 35.25
N ILE A 422 -25.44 -0.66 36.05
CA ILE A 422 -26.03 -1.38 37.19
C ILE A 422 -25.39 -0.91 38.50
N ASP A 423 -26.07 -1.17 39.62
CA ASP A 423 -25.47 -1.00 40.94
C ASP A 423 -24.43 -2.12 41.16
N PRO A 424 -23.17 -1.80 41.52
CA PRO A 424 -22.16 -2.81 41.82
C PRO A 424 -22.43 -3.58 43.13
N ALA A 425 -23.32 -3.11 44.00
CA ALA A 425 -23.68 -3.85 45.21
C ALA A 425 -24.40 -5.17 44.84
N GLY A 426 -23.89 -6.30 45.36
CA GLY A 426 -24.49 -7.63 45.13
C GLY A 426 -24.14 -8.26 43.78
N THR A 427 -23.13 -7.74 43.07
CA THR A 427 -22.60 -8.38 41.86
C THR A 427 -21.39 -9.26 42.16
N ALA A 428 -21.24 -10.36 41.41
CA ALA A 428 -20.12 -11.28 41.53
C ALA A 428 -19.67 -11.77 40.14
N VAL A 429 -18.46 -12.33 40.09
CA VAL A 429 -18.00 -13.08 38.90
C VAL A 429 -18.85 -14.35 38.77
N PRO A 430 -19.36 -14.68 37.57
CA PRO A 430 -20.16 -15.89 37.35
C PRO A 430 -19.39 -17.15 37.73
N ASP A 431 -20.07 -18.08 38.42
CA ASP A 431 -19.50 -19.39 38.79
C ASP A 431 -19.31 -20.30 37.56
N ALA A 432 -20.06 -20.05 36.48
CA ALA A 432 -19.97 -20.78 35.23
C ALA A 432 -20.12 -19.84 34.02
N VAL A 433 -19.39 -20.15 32.96
CA VAL A 433 -19.48 -19.49 31.64
C VAL A 433 -20.28 -20.41 30.71
N PRO A 434 -21.25 -19.90 29.93
CA PRO A 434 -21.93 -20.71 28.93
C PRO A 434 -20.97 -21.28 27.88
N ASP A 435 -21.14 -22.55 27.49
CA ASP A 435 -20.23 -23.27 26.56
C ASP A 435 -19.98 -22.58 25.21
N LYS A 436 -20.92 -21.75 24.75
CA LYS A 436 -20.84 -21.01 23.47
C LYS A 436 -20.49 -19.53 23.64
N ALA A 437 -20.21 -19.07 24.86
CA ALA A 437 -19.83 -17.68 25.08
C ALA A 437 -18.40 -17.46 24.62
N GLU A 438 -18.22 -16.57 23.64
CA GLU A 438 -16.92 -16.04 23.29
C GLU A 438 -16.45 -15.10 24.42
N ILE A 439 -15.19 -15.26 24.85
CA ILE A 439 -14.59 -14.41 25.88
C ILE A 439 -13.32 -13.77 25.31
N PHE A 440 -13.31 -12.44 25.25
CA PHE A 440 -12.09 -11.72 24.95
C PHE A 440 -11.10 -11.79 26.12
N PRO A 441 -9.78 -11.80 25.86
CA PRO A 441 -8.77 -11.73 26.91
C PRO A 441 -8.98 -10.53 27.83
N ALA A 442 -8.81 -10.73 29.14
CA ALA A 442 -8.99 -9.67 30.13
C ALA A 442 -7.85 -8.64 30.03
N ARG A 443 -8.23 -7.36 29.98
CA ARG A 443 -7.34 -6.20 30.07
C ARG A 443 -7.88 -5.22 31.13
N PRO A 444 -7.45 -5.35 32.39
CA PRO A 444 -7.91 -4.50 33.47
C PRO A 444 -7.55 -3.02 33.27
N ILE A 445 -8.47 -2.12 33.63
CA ILE A 445 -8.26 -0.68 33.65
C ILE A 445 -7.76 -0.29 35.04
N VAL A 446 -6.44 -0.22 35.19
CA VAL A 446 -5.78 0.09 36.48
C VAL A 446 -5.73 1.59 36.79
N GLY A 447 -6.27 2.42 35.90
CA GLY A 447 -6.48 3.83 36.14
C GLY A 447 -6.67 4.64 34.86
N TRP A 448 -6.57 5.95 34.99
CA TRP A 448 -6.86 6.90 33.92
C TRP A 448 -5.72 7.90 33.76
N GLY A 449 -5.38 8.23 32.52
CA GLY A 449 -4.40 9.26 32.17
C GLY A 449 -4.82 10.65 32.63
N HIS A 450 -3.99 11.65 32.37
CA HIS A 450 -4.29 13.04 32.69
C HIS A 450 -5.50 13.54 31.90
N ALA A 451 -6.26 14.46 32.52
CA ALA A 451 -7.38 15.14 31.88
C ALA A 451 -6.88 15.97 30.70
N VAL A 452 -7.50 15.79 29.54
CA VAL A 452 -7.12 16.48 28.29
C VAL A 452 -8.34 17.11 27.65
N LYS A 453 -8.13 18.22 26.93
CA LYS A 453 -9.17 18.81 26.10
C LYS A 453 -9.26 18.06 24.77
N ASP A 454 -10.47 17.63 24.47
CA ASP A 454 -10.87 16.91 23.26
C ASP A 454 -11.90 17.75 22.51
N TYR A 455 -11.81 17.75 21.18
CA TYR A 455 -12.55 18.70 20.33
C TYR A 455 -13.39 17.96 19.29
N PRO A 456 -14.54 18.53 18.87
CA PRO A 456 -15.36 17.91 17.84
C PRO A 456 -14.69 18.08 16.46
N TYR A 457 -14.88 17.09 15.60
CA TYR A 457 -14.51 17.17 14.19
C TYR A 457 -15.72 17.42 13.27
N ARG A 458 -16.92 16.91 13.61
CA ARG A 458 -18.03 16.78 12.66
C ARG A 458 -19.47 16.96 13.17
N ASP A 459 -19.69 17.46 14.38
CA ASP A 459 -21.06 17.48 14.93
C ASP A 459 -21.91 18.65 14.40
N GLY A 460 -22.71 18.38 13.37
CA GLY A 460 -23.95 19.09 13.04
C GLY A 460 -23.84 20.48 12.38
N ASP A 461 -22.68 21.12 12.42
CA ASP A 461 -22.48 22.42 11.78
C ASP A 461 -21.09 22.54 11.14
N GLU A 462 -20.95 22.02 9.92
CA GLU A 462 -19.73 22.15 9.13
C GLU A 462 -19.38 23.63 8.81
N SER A 463 -20.26 24.60 9.13
CA SER A 463 -20.01 26.02 8.84
C SER A 463 -19.02 26.71 9.79
N VAL A 464 -18.63 26.06 10.90
CA VAL A 464 -17.76 26.68 11.91
C VAL A 464 -16.27 26.61 11.52
N LEU A 465 -15.88 25.62 10.73
CA LEU A 465 -14.49 25.39 10.33
C LEU A 465 -14.30 25.60 8.84
N LEU A 466 -13.23 26.30 8.47
CA LEU A 466 -12.81 26.38 7.06
C LEU A 466 -12.30 25.01 6.58
N PRO A 467 -12.38 24.69 5.28
CA PRO A 467 -11.91 23.41 4.74
C PRO A 467 -10.51 22.99 5.21
N GLU A 468 -9.57 23.94 5.25
CA GLU A 468 -8.20 23.76 5.71
C GLU A 468 -8.06 23.43 7.22
N GLU A 469 -9.05 23.80 8.03
CA GLU A 469 -9.05 23.57 9.48
C GLU A 469 -9.61 22.19 9.82
N ARG A 470 -10.34 21.54 8.91
CA ARG A 470 -10.92 20.21 9.11
C ARG A 470 -9.85 19.17 9.45
N GLY A 471 -8.71 19.17 8.76
CA GLY A 471 -7.60 18.27 9.05
C GLY A 471 -6.92 18.52 10.40
N ALA A 472 -6.90 19.78 10.87
CA ALA A 472 -6.43 20.09 12.21
C ALA A 472 -7.45 19.69 13.29
N ALA A 473 -8.74 19.91 13.06
CA ALA A 473 -9.81 19.50 13.96
C ALA A 473 -9.85 17.97 14.13
N PHE A 474 -9.63 17.22 13.05
CA PHE A 474 -9.50 15.76 13.12
C PHE A 474 -8.34 15.32 14.03
N ARG A 475 -7.18 15.99 13.94
CA ARG A 475 -6.01 15.72 14.81
C ARG A 475 -6.22 16.16 16.26
N LEU A 476 -7.04 17.19 16.48
CA LEU A 476 -7.43 17.65 17.82
C LEU A 476 -8.43 16.71 18.49
N ASN A 477 -9.18 15.93 17.71
CA ASN A 477 -10.02 14.85 18.22
C ASN A 477 -9.17 13.65 18.60
N ARG A 478 -9.37 13.15 19.82
CA ARG A 478 -8.60 12.02 20.35
C ARG A 478 -9.01 10.70 19.73
N GLN A 479 -8.05 10.00 19.16
CA GLN A 479 -8.18 8.62 18.69
C GLN A 479 -7.92 7.62 19.83
N GLY A 480 -8.27 6.36 19.60
CA GLY A 480 -8.08 5.26 20.57
C GLY A 480 -9.17 5.14 21.64
N ASP A 481 -8.96 4.24 22.60
CA ASP A 481 -9.84 4.08 23.76
C ASP A 481 -9.85 5.36 24.62
N LYS A 482 -11.04 5.86 24.96
CA LYS A 482 -11.18 7.04 25.83
C LYS A 482 -12.48 7.10 26.61
N LEU A 483 -12.40 7.63 27.83
CA LEU A 483 -13.54 8.04 28.65
C LEU A 483 -13.83 9.52 28.39
N GLY A 484 -15.09 9.86 28.14
CA GLY A 484 -15.50 11.23 27.87
C GLY A 484 -14.99 11.80 26.54
N GLY A 485 -15.04 13.13 26.41
CA GLY A 485 -14.66 13.83 25.18
C GLY A 485 -15.75 13.86 24.10
N TRP A 486 -15.31 13.88 22.86
CA TRP A 486 -16.14 13.81 21.66
C TRP A 486 -15.93 12.48 20.94
N PRO A 487 -16.95 11.81 20.41
CA PRO A 487 -16.71 10.65 19.56
C PRO A 487 -15.81 11.01 18.37
N ASN A 488 -14.86 10.13 18.04
CA ASN A 488 -14.05 10.24 16.84
C ASN A 488 -14.86 9.74 15.63
N TRP A 489 -15.84 10.52 15.20
CA TRP A 489 -16.65 10.20 14.03
C TRP A 489 -15.81 10.31 12.75
N VAL A 490 -15.68 9.20 12.01
CA VAL A 490 -14.97 9.16 10.72
C VAL A 490 -15.94 9.41 9.55
N GLN A 491 -17.24 9.27 9.80
CA GLN A 491 -18.36 9.60 8.91
C GLN A 491 -19.29 10.62 9.59
N ASP A 492 -20.54 10.76 9.12
CA ASP A 492 -21.54 11.63 9.73
C ASP A 492 -21.84 11.22 11.18
N ALA A 493 -21.98 12.21 12.05
CA ALA A 493 -22.25 11.98 13.47
C ALA A 493 -23.64 11.36 13.67
N ASN A 494 -23.67 10.04 13.89
CA ASN A 494 -24.90 9.29 14.16
C ASN A 494 -25.10 9.08 15.65
N TYR A 495 -25.84 9.99 16.30
CA TYR A 495 -26.18 9.85 17.72
C TYR A 495 -27.52 9.12 17.87
N PRO A 496 -27.57 7.99 18.63
CA PRO A 496 -28.82 7.29 18.87
C PRO A 496 -29.82 8.17 19.62
N THR A 497 -31.11 7.92 19.39
CA THR A 497 -32.20 8.59 20.09
C THR A 497 -32.42 8.01 21.48
N CYS A 498 -32.78 8.88 22.43
CA CYS A 498 -33.09 8.42 23.78
C CYS A 498 -34.33 7.49 23.81
N PRO A 499 -34.26 6.30 24.44
CA PRO A 499 -35.36 5.34 24.48
C PRO A 499 -36.57 5.77 25.33
N GLN A 500 -36.46 6.87 26.08
CA GLN A 500 -37.56 7.39 26.92
C GLN A 500 -38.46 8.43 26.20
N GLY A 501 -38.52 8.39 24.87
CA GLY A 501 -39.64 8.98 24.12
C GLY A 501 -39.57 10.48 23.79
N ALA A 502 -38.42 11.12 23.91
CA ALA A 502 -38.19 12.49 23.42
C ALA A 502 -37.08 12.50 22.36
N PRO A 503 -37.09 13.41 21.36
CA PRO A 503 -36.11 13.45 20.26
C PRO A 503 -34.73 14.00 20.71
N HIS A 504 -34.30 13.66 21.93
CA HIS A 504 -32.99 14.00 22.44
C HIS A 504 -31.97 13.04 21.84
N ARG A 505 -31.05 13.57 21.02
CA ARG A 505 -29.84 12.87 20.63
C ARG A 505 -28.98 12.58 21.86
N MET A 506 -28.42 11.37 21.94
CA MET A 506 -27.54 10.96 23.03
C MET A 506 -26.12 11.48 22.77
N THR A 507 -25.89 12.78 22.97
CA THR A 507 -24.66 13.45 22.51
C THR A 507 -23.47 13.36 23.46
N GLN A 508 -23.64 12.83 24.68
CA GLN A 508 -22.55 12.72 25.66
C GLN A 508 -21.81 11.40 25.48
N LEU A 509 -20.57 11.45 24.97
CA LEU A 509 -19.70 10.27 24.96
C LEU A 509 -19.34 9.88 26.40
N VAL A 510 -19.62 8.63 26.76
CA VAL A 510 -19.13 8.03 28.01
C VAL A 510 -17.85 7.29 27.74
N LEU A 511 -17.84 6.37 26.78
CA LEU A 511 -16.68 5.53 26.46
C LEU A 511 -16.58 5.33 24.95
N GLN A 512 -15.41 5.54 24.37
CA GLN A 512 -15.04 5.11 23.03
C GLN A 512 -14.14 3.88 23.14
N ILE A 513 -14.40 2.89 22.29
CA ILE A 513 -13.72 1.60 22.24
C ILE A 513 -13.10 1.43 20.86
N CYS A 514 -11.78 1.31 20.80
CA CYS A 514 -10.99 1.16 19.60
C CYS A 514 -10.60 -0.30 19.40
N SER A 515 -10.77 -0.78 18.17
CA SER A 515 -10.46 -2.14 17.77
C SER A 515 -8.97 -2.46 17.94
N GLY A 516 -8.67 -3.57 18.61
CA GLY A 516 -7.30 -4.04 18.84
C GLY A 516 -6.57 -3.35 20.00
N GLU A 517 -7.14 -2.31 20.61
CA GLU A 517 -6.62 -1.74 21.86
C GLU A 517 -7.14 -2.54 23.06
N GLY A 518 -8.22 -2.11 23.71
CA GLY A 518 -8.80 -2.79 24.86
C GLY A 518 -9.31 -4.20 24.57
N VAL A 519 -9.86 -4.43 23.37
CA VAL A 519 -10.43 -5.72 22.96
C VAL A 519 -9.97 -6.10 21.55
N PRO A 520 -9.71 -7.39 21.27
CA PRO A 520 -9.40 -7.88 19.93
C PRO A 520 -10.68 -8.05 19.09
N HIS A 521 -11.47 -6.97 18.97
CA HIS A 521 -12.74 -6.97 18.23
C HIS A 521 -12.83 -5.81 17.26
N THR A 522 -13.33 -6.06 16.05
CA THR A 522 -13.42 -5.07 14.97
C THR A 522 -14.82 -4.47 14.88
N TRP A 523 -14.91 -3.15 15.08
CA TRP A 523 -16.17 -2.40 15.00
C TRP A 523 -16.35 -1.76 13.61
N GLY A 524 -16.98 -2.48 12.69
CA GLY A 524 -17.30 -1.97 11.34
C GLY A 524 -16.08 -1.41 10.59
N ASP A 525 -16.32 -0.47 9.67
CA ASP A 525 -15.32 -0.03 8.68
C ASP A 525 -14.11 0.70 9.28
N ASN A 526 -14.27 1.33 10.44
CA ASN A 526 -13.22 2.17 11.05
C ASN A 526 -12.80 1.72 12.47
N GLY A 527 -13.32 0.58 12.95
CA GLY A 527 -12.87 -0.01 14.21
C GLY A 527 -13.21 0.80 15.47
N LEU A 528 -14.32 1.54 15.49
CA LEU A 528 -14.74 2.33 16.66
C LEU A 528 -16.17 2.03 17.14
N GLY A 529 -16.28 1.70 18.43
CA GLY A 529 -17.54 1.61 19.18
C GLY A 529 -17.69 2.76 20.19
N PHE A 530 -18.92 3.20 20.45
CA PHE A 530 -19.24 4.38 21.25
C PHE A 530 -20.36 4.08 22.23
N VAL A 531 -20.07 4.13 23.53
CA VAL A 531 -21.10 4.22 24.56
C VAL A 531 -21.41 5.68 24.79
N VAL A 532 -22.63 6.08 24.45
CA VAL A 532 -23.13 7.45 24.62
C VAL A 532 -24.24 7.51 25.66
N ARG A 533 -24.51 8.71 26.18
CA ARG A 533 -25.51 8.95 27.21
C ARG A 533 -26.43 10.10 26.84
N CYS A 534 -27.69 9.95 27.20
CA CYS A 534 -28.67 11.02 27.10
C CYS A 534 -28.38 12.09 28.17
N PRO A 535 -28.20 13.36 27.80
CA PRO A 535 -27.91 14.42 28.76
C PRO A 535 -29.06 14.69 29.74
N LYS A 536 -30.31 14.32 29.40
CA LYS A 536 -31.48 14.54 30.25
C LYS A 536 -31.84 13.34 31.12
N HIS A 537 -31.91 12.14 30.52
CA HIS A 537 -32.47 10.96 31.18
C HIS A 537 -31.41 10.00 31.74
N ARG A 538 -30.11 10.32 31.58
CA ARG A 538 -28.98 9.51 32.05
C ARG A 538 -28.93 8.07 31.52
N ARG A 539 -29.80 7.72 30.57
CA ARG A 539 -29.79 6.45 29.84
C ARG A 539 -28.54 6.35 28.98
N VAL A 540 -27.96 5.17 28.91
CA VAL A 540 -26.83 4.85 28.03
C VAL A 540 -27.32 4.13 26.78
N GLY A 541 -26.60 4.34 25.70
CA GLY A 541 -26.80 3.75 24.39
C GLY A 541 -25.43 3.37 23.86
N PHE A 542 -25.40 2.44 22.92
CA PHE A 542 -24.19 2.04 22.24
C PHE A 542 -24.41 2.27 20.76
N ASP A 543 -23.39 2.73 20.06
CA ASP A 543 -23.37 2.75 18.61
C ASP A 543 -21.97 2.45 18.09
N TRP A 544 -21.86 2.13 16.81
CA TRP A 544 -20.57 2.00 16.11
C TRP A 544 -20.74 2.46 14.67
N GLN A 545 -19.64 2.61 13.94
CA GLN A 545 -19.71 3.00 12.53
C GLN A 545 -19.97 1.78 11.64
N THR A 546 -21.10 1.76 10.94
CA THR A 546 -21.37 0.87 9.80
C THR A 546 -21.39 1.70 8.53
N ALA A 547 -20.93 1.12 7.40
CA ALA A 547 -21.09 1.68 6.06
C ALA A 547 -22.48 2.25 5.79
#